data_AF-A0A9E3L2F3-F1
#
_entry.id   AF-A0A9E3L2F3-F1
#
_cell.length_a   1.000
_cell.length_b   1.000
_cell.length_c   1.000
_cell.angle_alpha   90.00
_cell.angle_beta   90.00
_cell.angle_gamma   90.00
#
_symmetry.space_group_name_H-M   'P 1'
#
loop_
_entity.id
_entity.type
_entity.pdbx_description
1 polymer ?
#
loop_
_entity_poly.entity_id
_entity_poly.type
_entity_poly.pdbx_seq_one_letter_code
_entity_poly.pdbx_strand_id
1 'polypeptide(L)'
;MSGRVTFACGVSLCLLACAGVAQAQQQQIGAPPEASNMKLVGYNDLQARSAYQPTIHHQGDRWIAYIGHHGGTDDVPDPVNTLTGKAEPNGTSIVDVTDPAHPKYLHHIPGQEGKYESGGAQMVRVCDGKSLPKGD
;
A
#
# COMPACT_ATOMS: atom_id res chain seq x y z
N MET A 1 -49.02 18.18 36.99
CA MET A 1 -48.19 18.22 35.75
C MET A 1 -46.70 17.96 35.99
N SER A 2 -46.29 17.40 37.15
CA SER A 2 -44.87 17.24 37.52
C SER A 2 -44.26 15.86 37.16
N GLY A 3 -45.07 14.80 37.01
CA GLY A 3 -44.55 13.44 36.76
C GLY A 3 -44.18 13.08 35.31
N ARG A 4 -44.59 13.89 34.32
CA ARG A 4 -44.25 13.65 32.90
C ARG A 4 -42.86 14.15 32.50
N VAL A 5 -42.34 15.15 33.23
CA VAL A 5 -41.04 15.78 32.96
C VAL A 5 -39.89 14.96 33.55
N THR A 6 -40.10 14.35 34.73
CA THR A 6 -39.11 13.48 35.39
C THR A 6 -38.85 12.19 34.63
N PHE A 7 -39.87 11.63 33.97
CA PHE A 7 -39.73 10.42 33.16
C PHE A 7 -38.95 10.68 31.84
N ALA A 8 -39.12 11.86 31.25
CA ALA A 8 -38.40 12.25 30.04
C ALA A 8 -36.88 12.46 30.29
N CYS A 9 -36.50 13.09 31.41
CA CYS A 9 -35.10 13.25 31.79
C CYS A 9 -34.39 11.93 32.13
N GLY A 10 -35.09 10.96 32.72
CA GLY A 10 -34.51 9.65 33.04
C GLY A 10 -34.19 8.81 31.79
N VAL A 11 -35.04 8.88 30.76
CA VAL A 11 -34.83 8.15 29.50
C VAL A 11 -33.69 8.76 28.67
N SER A 12 -33.54 10.08 28.67
CA SER A 12 -32.43 10.75 27.96
C SER A 12 -31.05 10.47 28.59
N LEU A 13 -30.97 10.26 29.91
CA LEU A 13 -29.71 9.97 30.60
C LEU A 13 -29.24 8.51 30.39
N CYS A 14 -30.18 7.57 30.25
CA CYS A 14 -29.85 6.17 29.93
C CYS A 14 -29.37 5.97 28.48
N LEU A 15 -29.84 6.77 27.52
CA LEU A 15 -29.40 6.67 26.12
C LEU A 15 -27.96 7.16 25.91
N LEU A 16 -27.47 8.09 26.73
CA LEU A 16 -26.08 8.56 26.70
C LEU A 16 -25.08 7.59 27.34
N ALA A 17 -25.53 6.76 28.30
CA ALA A 17 -24.68 5.76 28.96
C ALA A 17 -24.42 4.50 28.12
N CYS A 18 -25.25 4.25 27.09
CA CYS A 18 -25.11 3.12 26.18
C CYS A 18 -24.33 3.47 24.89
N ALA A 19 -23.86 4.70 24.73
CA ALA A 19 -22.94 5.07 23.66
C ALA A 19 -21.55 4.52 24.00
N GLY A 20 -21.34 3.23 23.72
CA GLY A 20 -20.02 2.60 23.80
C GLY A 20 -19.03 3.42 23.00
N VAL A 21 -17.98 3.91 23.66
CA VAL A 21 -16.87 4.59 23.00
C VAL A 21 -16.29 3.60 22.01
N ALA A 22 -16.44 3.89 20.71
CA ALA A 22 -15.77 3.10 19.67
C ALA A 22 -14.27 3.33 19.82
N GLN A 23 -13.61 2.46 20.58
CA GLN A 23 -12.17 2.51 20.78
C GLN A 23 -11.52 1.91 19.55
N ALA A 24 -10.95 2.74 18.69
CA ALA A 24 -10.17 2.28 17.55
C ALA A 24 -9.02 1.41 18.09
N GLN A 25 -9.02 0.13 17.73
CA GLN A 25 -7.99 -0.80 18.19
C GLN A 25 -6.68 -0.43 17.49
N GLN A 26 -5.60 -0.28 18.25
CA GLN A 26 -4.30 0.01 17.66
C GLN A 26 -3.89 -1.16 16.74
N GLN A 27 -3.51 -0.84 15.51
CA GLN A 27 -3.13 -1.84 14.52
C GLN A 27 -1.84 -2.55 14.98
N GLN A 28 -1.94 -3.83 15.28
CA GLN A 28 -0.82 -4.64 15.74
C GLN A 28 -0.10 -5.26 14.53
N ILE A 29 1.24 -5.26 14.53
CA ILE A 29 2.01 -5.94 13.49
C ILE A 29 1.64 -7.43 13.49
N GLY A 30 1.25 -7.96 12.33
CA GLY A 30 0.78 -9.34 12.17
C GLY A 30 -0.69 -9.56 12.51
N ALA A 31 -1.47 -8.52 12.85
CA ALA A 31 -2.91 -8.63 12.90
C ALA A 31 -3.48 -9.07 11.53
N PRO A 32 -4.58 -9.82 11.49
CA PRO A 32 -5.25 -10.16 10.24
C PRO A 32 -5.59 -8.89 9.45
N PRO A 33 -5.53 -8.93 8.10
CA PRO A 33 -5.93 -7.80 7.28
C PRO A 33 -7.42 -7.49 7.50
N GLU A 34 -7.75 -6.21 7.63
CA GLU A 34 -9.14 -5.75 7.59
C GLU A 34 -9.73 -5.99 6.20
N ALA A 35 -10.96 -6.49 6.12
CA ALA A 35 -11.61 -6.81 4.86
C ALA A 35 -13.14 -6.73 4.97
N SER A 36 -13.79 -6.26 3.90
CA SER A 36 -15.25 -6.29 3.72
C SER A 36 -15.56 -6.73 2.30
N ASN A 37 -16.29 -7.83 2.13
CA ASN A 37 -16.58 -8.46 0.83
C ASN A 37 -15.33 -8.75 -0.02
N MET A 38 -14.18 -8.95 0.63
CA MET A 38 -12.90 -9.25 -0.02
C MET A 38 -12.06 -10.14 0.90
N LYS A 39 -10.98 -10.70 0.36
CA LYS A 39 -10.01 -11.51 1.10
C LYS A 39 -8.62 -11.23 0.54
N LEU A 40 -7.63 -11.06 1.43
CA LEU A 40 -6.22 -11.03 1.02
C LEU A 40 -5.82 -12.39 0.44
N VAL A 41 -5.33 -12.40 -0.81
CA VAL A 41 -4.91 -13.63 -1.51
C VAL A 41 -3.42 -13.88 -1.38
N GLY A 42 -2.62 -12.81 -1.38
CA GLY A 42 -1.16 -12.84 -1.22
C GLY A 42 -0.64 -11.41 -1.05
N TYR A 43 0.61 -11.26 -0.65
CA TYR A 43 1.26 -9.96 -0.52
C TYR A 43 2.77 -10.06 -0.77
N ASN A 44 3.36 -8.94 -1.17
CA ASN A 44 4.80 -8.73 -1.18
C ASN A 44 5.08 -7.45 -0.37
N ASP A 45 6.13 -7.46 0.44
CA ASP A 45 6.47 -6.33 1.32
C ASP A 45 7.20 -5.19 0.60
N LEU A 46 7.50 -5.36 -0.69
CA LEU A 46 8.23 -4.41 -1.53
C LEU A 46 9.57 -3.98 -0.94
N GLN A 47 10.24 -4.86 -0.17
CA GLN A 47 11.45 -4.52 0.58
C GLN A 47 11.25 -3.31 1.52
N ALA A 48 10.05 -3.16 2.09
CA ALA A 48 9.64 -2.04 2.93
C ALA A 48 9.64 -0.66 2.23
N ARG A 49 9.53 -0.62 0.90
CA ARG A 49 9.35 0.62 0.13
C ARG A 49 7.86 1.01 0.06
N SER A 50 7.57 2.31 -0.04
CA SER A 50 6.20 2.83 -0.15
C SER A 50 5.58 2.50 -1.50
N ALA A 51 4.31 2.08 -1.59
CA ALA A 51 3.68 1.82 -2.90
C ALA A 51 2.90 3.05 -3.40
N TYR A 52 3.26 3.56 -4.58
CA TYR A 52 2.54 4.64 -5.25
C TYR A 52 2.24 4.27 -6.70
N GLN A 53 0.99 4.49 -7.11
CA GLN A 53 0.47 4.21 -8.46
C GLN A 53 0.96 2.89 -9.10
N PRO A 54 0.67 1.71 -8.51
CA PRO A 54 0.95 0.43 -9.14
C PRO A 54 0.24 0.30 -10.50
N THR A 55 0.96 -0.20 -11.52
CA THR A 55 0.40 -0.57 -12.82
C THR A 55 0.61 -2.07 -13.02
N ILE A 56 -0.47 -2.83 -13.17
CA ILE A 56 -0.42 -4.25 -13.51
C ILE A 56 -0.52 -4.37 -15.03
N HIS A 57 0.43 -5.07 -15.64
CA HIS A 57 0.54 -5.20 -17.09
C HIS A 57 0.91 -6.63 -17.49
N HIS A 58 0.32 -7.11 -18.58
CA HIS A 58 0.60 -8.45 -19.10
C HIS A 58 1.76 -8.38 -20.10
N GLN A 59 2.88 -9.03 -19.79
CA GLN A 59 4.10 -9.03 -20.58
C GLN A 59 4.57 -10.46 -20.83
N GLY A 60 4.57 -10.87 -22.10
CA GLY A 60 4.84 -12.27 -22.47
C GLY A 60 3.75 -13.19 -21.95
N ASP A 61 4.13 -14.14 -21.10
CA ASP A 61 3.26 -15.10 -20.42
C ASP A 61 3.01 -14.75 -18.93
N ARG A 62 3.41 -13.55 -18.50
CA ARG A 62 3.39 -13.12 -17.10
C ARG A 62 2.56 -11.88 -16.89
N TRP A 63 1.96 -11.79 -15.70
CA TRP A 63 1.41 -10.55 -15.17
C TRP A 63 2.44 -9.89 -14.26
N ILE A 64 2.85 -8.68 -14.60
CA ILE A 64 3.86 -7.92 -13.86
C ILE A 64 3.19 -6.69 -13.24
N ALA A 65 3.36 -6.52 -11.94
CA ALA A 65 3.07 -5.27 -11.26
C ALA A 65 4.33 -4.40 -11.25
N TYR A 66 4.23 -3.23 -11.87
CA TYR A 66 5.23 -2.17 -11.80
C TYR A 66 4.76 -1.14 -10.78
N ILE A 67 5.50 -0.97 -9.70
CA ILE A 67 5.11 -0.14 -8.56
C ILE A 67 6.10 0.98 -8.40
N GLY A 68 5.63 2.22 -8.54
CA GLY A 68 6.43 3.39 -8.23
C GLY A 68 6.52 3.59 -6.72
N HIS A 69 7.58 4.24 -6.28
CA HIS A 69 7.79 4.57 -4.88
C HIS A 69 7.95 6.07 -4.73
N HIS A 70 7.46 6.64 -3.63
CA HIS A 70 7.97 7.95 -3.20
C HIS A 70 9.46 7.82 -2.86
N GLY A 71 10.20 8.92 -2.85
CA GLY A 71 11.54 8.98 -2.28
C GLY A 71 11.58 8.44 -0.85
N GLY A 72 12.76 8.07 -0.37
CA GLY A 72 12.93 7.59 1.00
C GLY A 72 12.57 8.67 2.04
N THR A 73 12.62 8.29 3.31
CA THR A 73 12.31 9.20 4.43
C THR A 73 13.59 9.83 4.97
N ASP A 74 13.47 10.66 6.01
CA ASP A 74 14.64 11.13 6.74
C ASP A 74 15.39 10.00 7.46
N ASP A 75 14.66 9.00 7.98
CA ASP A 75 15.22 7.85 8.70
C ASP A 75 15.81 6.80 7.75
N VAL A 76 15.17 6.60 6.58
CA VAL A 76 15.59 5.63 5.57
C VAL A 76 15.58 6.31 4.19
N PRO A 77 16.59 7.15 3.89
CA PRO A 77 16.66 7.89 2.62
C PRO A 77 16.85 6.97 1.42
N ASP A 78 17.70 5.95 1.57
CA ASP A 78 18.03 4.99 0.52
C ASP A 78 17.84 3.56 1.07
N PRO A 79 16.62 2.97 0.92
CA PRO A 79 16.37 1.62 1.40
C PRO A 79 17.29 0.61 0.71
N VAL A 80 17.77 -0.37 1.47
CA VAL A 80 18.64 -1.43 0.95
C VAL A 80 17.84 -2.35 0.03
N ASN A 81 18.31 -2.50 -1.19
CA ASN A 81 17.82 -3.53 -2.09
C ASN A 81 18.38 -4.89 -1.66
N THR A 82 17.52 -5.76 -1.13
CA THR A 82 17.91 -7.08 -0.61
C THR A 82 18.42 -8.04 -1.69
N LEU A 83 18.16 -7.77 -2.97
CA LEU A 83 18.69 -8.55 -4.10
C LEU A 83 20.16 -8.27 -4.37
N THR A 84 20.63 -7.05 -4.07
CA THR A 84 21.99 -6.58 -4.41
C THR A 84 22.83 -6.24 -3.18
N GLY A 85 22.18 -6.06 -2.02
CA GLY A 85 22.80 -5.59 -0.78
C GLY A 85 23.15 -4.10 -0.77
N LYS A 86 22.74 -3.33 -1.79
CA LYS A 86 23.09 -1.91 -1.93
C LYS A 86 21.97 -1.01 -1.43
N ALA A 87 22.33 0.05 -0.70
CA ALA A 87 21.44 1.19 -0.49
C ALA A 87 21.32 1.96 -1.82
N GLU A 88 20.09 2.25 -2.23
CA GLU A 88 19.81 2.99 -3.45
C GLU A 88 18.52 3.81 -3.31
N PRO A 89 18.41 4.94 -4.04
CA PRO A 89 17.20 5.72 -4.08
C PRO A 89 16.00 4.86 -4.47
N ASN A 90 14.86 5.13 -3.86
CA ASN A 90 13.59 4.56 -4.31
C ASN A 90 13.37 4.84 -5.81
N GLY A 91 12.66 3.93 -6.47
CA GLY A 91 12.29 4.06 -7.88
C GLY A 91 11.10 3.20 -8.24
N THR A 92 11.31 2.15 -9.02
CA THR A 92 10.25 1.22 -9.46
C THR A 92 10.57 -0.22 -9.05
N SER A 93 9.67 -0.82 -8.26
CA SER A 93 9.65 -2.26 -8.03
C SER A 93 9.00 -2.99 -9.19
N ILE A 94 9.58 -4.13 -9.57
CA ILE A 94 9.02 -5.05 -10.55
C ILE A 94 8.69 -6.35 -9.83
N VAL A 95 7.39 -6.67 -9.75
CA VAL A 95 6.88 -7.84 -9.05
C VAL A 95 6.11 -8.71 -10.02
N ASP A 96 6.44 -10.00 -10.09
CA ASP A 96 5.61 -10.99 -10.76
C ASP A 96 4.38 -11.29 -9.92
N VAL A 97 3.21 -11.09 -10.52
CA VAL A 97 1.90 -11.35 -9.92
C VAL A 97 1.08 -12.33 -10.75
N THR A 98 1.75 -13.13 -11.60
CA THR A 98 1.10 -14.19 -12.39
C THR A 98 0.37 -15.20 -11.50
N ASP A 99 1.01 -15.58 -10.40
CA ASP A 99 0.33 -16.23 -9.28
C ASP A 99 0.09 -15.19 -8.16
N PRO A 100 -1.15 -14.69 -7.99
CA PRO A 100 -1.44 -13.66 -7.00
C PRO A 100 -1.32 -14.16 -5.55
N ALA A 101 -1.29 -15.48 -5.31
CA ALA A 101 -1.06 -16.03 -3.97
C ALA A 101 0.43 -16.02 -3.58
N HIS A 102 1.33 -15.97 -4.57
CA HIS A 102 2.77 -16.02 -4.36
C HIS A 102 3.52 -14.93 -5.17
N PRO A 103 3.24 -13.64 -4.90
CA PRO A 103 3.87 -12.55 -5.65
C PRO A 103 5.39 -12.53 -5.41
N LYS A 104 6.15 -12.46 -6.50
CA LYS A 104 7.61 -12.59 -6.47
C LYS A 104 8.28 -11.29 -6.89
N TYR A 105 9.03 -10.67 -5.97
CA TYR A 105 9.86 -9.52 -6.28
C TYR A 105 10.98 -9.91 -7.24
N LEU A 106 11.04 -9.30 -8.42
CA LEU A 106 12.00 -9.65 -9.47
C LEU A 106 13.18 -8.69 -9.48
N HIS A 107 12.88 -7.40 -9.41
CA HIS A 107 13.89 -6.37 -9.57
C HIS A 107 13.43 -5.03 -9.00
N HIS A 108 14.40 -4.14 -8.79
CA HIS A 108 14.16 -2.75 -8.46
C HIS A 108 15.01 -1.90 -9.41
N ILE A 109 14.39 -0.89 -10.02
CA ILE A 109 15.08 0.11 -10.83
C ILE A 109 15.16 1.39 -10.01
N PRO A 110 16.35 1.86 -9.61
CA PRO A 110 16.48 3.08 -8.82
C PRO A 110 16.00 4.31 -9.61
N GLY A 111 15.32 5.22 -8.92
CA GLY A 111 14.85 6.48 -9.47
C GLY A 111 15.88 7.61 -9.32
N GLN A 112 15.43 8.85 -9.51
CA GLN A 112 16.22 10.03 -9.14
C GLN A 112 16.28 10.18 -7.62
N GLU A 113 17.41 10.68 -7.13
CA GLU A 113 17.58 11.03 -5.71
C GLU A 113 16.53 12.05 -5.24
N GLY A 114 16.11 11.91 -3.99
CA GLY A 114 15.13 12.78 -3.36
C GLY A 114 14.36 12.05 -2.26
N LYS A 115 13.86 12.80 -1.29
CA LYS A 115 13.05 12.28 -0.19
C LYS A 115 11.57 12.54 -0.43
N TYR A 116 10.70 11.68 0.08
CA TYR A 116 9.25 11.86 -0.02
C TYR A 116 8.82 12.14 -1.48
N GLU A 117 8.06 13.19 -1.73
CA GLU A 117 7.57 13.56 -3.05
C GLU A 117 8.68 14.01 -4.02
N SER A 118 9.88 14.32 -3.52
CA SER A 118 11.01 14.78 -4.37
C SER A 118 11.83 13.66 -5.02
N GLY A 119 11.61 12.40 -4.64
CA GLY A 119 12.25 11.26 -5.29
C GLY A 119 11.65 10.93 -6.66
N GLY A 120 12.46 10.43 -7.60
CA GLY A 120 12.02 10.12 -8.96
C GLY A 120 11.21 8.82 -9.10
N ALA A 121 10.61 8.63 -10.28
CA ALA A 121 9.93 7.39 -10.72
C ALA A 121 8.68 6.94 -9.92
N GLN A 122 7.98 7.86 -9.27
CA GLN A 122 6.77 7.57 -8.49
C GLN A 122 5.56 7.18 -9.36
N MET A 123 5.44 7.77 -10.55
CA MET A 123 4.31 7.54 -11.47
C MET A 123 4.73 6.64 -12.62
N VAL A 124 4.55 5.33 -12.46
CA VAL A 124 4.98 4.37 -13.47
C VAL A 124 4.06 4.42 -14.69
N ARG A 125 4.66 4.49 -15.88
CA ARG A 125 3.99 4.34 -17.17
C ARG A 125 4.65 3.18 -17.91
N VAL A 126 3.84 2.27 -18.44
CA VAL A 126 4.30 1.05 -19.09
C VAL A 126 3.79 1.04 -20.53
N CYS A 127 4.70 0.74 -21.47
CA CYS A 127 4.39 0.52 -22.87
C CYS A 127 5.11 -0.75 -23.32
N ASP A 128 4.44 -1.59 -24.10
CA ASP A 128 5.11 -2.74 -24.71
C ASP A 128 6.06 -2.30 -25.83
N GLY A 129 7.20 -2.97 -25.97
CA GLY A 129 8.13 -2.79 -27.10
C GLY A 129 7.42 -2.95 -28.44
N LYS A 130 6.68 -4.05 -28.63
CA LYS A 130 5.81 -4.31 -29.81
C LYS A 130 4.81 -3.18 -30.15
N SER A 131 4.48 -2.32 -29.19
CA SER A 131 3.57 -1.18 -29.41
C SER A 131 4.28 0.10 -29.84
N LEU A 132 5.62 0.13 -29.76
CA LEU A 132 6.44 1.26 -30.17
C LEU A 132 6.93 1.10 -31.62
N PRO A 133 7.07 2.19 -32.39
CA PRO A 133 7.70 2.15 -33.70
C PRO A 133 9.14 1.60 -33.59
N LYS A 134 9.42 0.50 -34.28
CA LYS A 134 10.71 -0.23 -34.26
C LYS A 134 11.05 -0.91 -32.93
N GLY A 135 10.09 -1.08 -32.02
CA GLY A 135 10.28 -1.94 -30.85
C GLY A 135 10.13 -3.42 -31.20
N ASP A 136 10.73 -4.26 -30.38
CA ASP A 136 10.61 -5.72 -30.39
C ASP A 136 9.42 -6.21 -29.54
#